data_AF-A0A977KV97-F1
#
_entry.id   AF-A0A977KV97-F1
#
_cell.length_a   1.000
_cell.length_b   1.000
_cell.length_c   1.000
_cell.angle_alpha   90.00
_cell.angle_beta   90.00
_cell.angle_gamma   90.00
#
_symmetry.space_group_name_H-M   'P 1'
#
loop_
_entity.id
_entity.type
_entity.pdbx_description
1 polymer ?
#
loop_
_entity_poly.entity_id
_entity_poly.type
_entity_poly.pdbx_seq_one_letter_code
_entity_poly.pdbx_strand_id
1 'polypeptide(L)'
;MSISIFYSWQSETPENRSFIKNALEKALKNIYKDKSYDLNERLELDHDTKDIPGIPNITDTIFSKITNCRVFVADLSLTSTSDFNKSRHCANPNVLIETGYALSALGNERIILVMNEEFGVPKENIPFNLQSNRWPITFRLASNTDSETRKLIKEKLVTDLVSALTVMIEHGILQSSPTTISSREHDQQIFNKLQIDIPYDGRVVRFLREEDCKNTLFTQDLHEIYNFVNKWNNPHFEFLDSVLEKQRQEFLTQLIIFKNELFANTWTNYHDINLSSMELPEDDFGHPRWEKAEEMNKLATKIYGLYESLIRDCKRRIGTPLI
;
A
#
# COMPACT_ATOMS: atom_id res chain seq x y z
N MET A 1 15.85 -11.15 -7.63
CA MET A 1 14.41 -11.33 -7.81
C MET A 1 14.04 -10.75 -9.17
N SER A 2 12.86 -11.10 -9.71
CA SER A 2 12.36 -10.52 -10.95
C SER A 2 11.10 -9.70 -10.67
N ILE A 3 10.98 -8.59 -11.38
CA ILE A 3 9.80 -7.74 -11.37
C ILE A 3 8.79 -8.34 -12.35
N SER A 4 7.73 -8.93 -11.81
CA SER A 4 6.67 -9.53 -12.61
C SER A 4 5.73 -8.48 -13.20
N ILE A 5 5.43 -8.63 -14.48
CA ILE A 5 4.44 -7.87 -15.23
C ILE A 5 3.40 -8.88 -15.73
N PHE A 6 2.18 -8.79 -15.23
CA PHE A 6 1.12 -9.73 -15.57
C PHE A 6 0.37 -9.25 -16.81
N TYR A 7 0.31 -10.07 -17.86
CA TYR A 7 -0.45 -9.79 -19.07
C TYR A 7 -1.73 -10.62 -19.11
N SER A 8 -2.87 -9.93 -19.01
CA SER A 8 -4.21 -10.48 -19.20
C SER A 8 -4.64 -10.34 -20.66
N TRP A 9 -5.07 -11.45 -21.25
CA TRP A 9 -5.31 -11.57 -22.67
C TRP A 9 -6.50 -12.50 -22.96
N GLN A 10 -6.93 -12.52 -24.23
CA GLN A 10 -8.09 -13.30 -24.67
C GLN A 10 -7.76 -14.25 -25.84
N SER A 11 -8.48 -15.37 -25.91
CA SER A 11 -8.23 -16.44 -26.89
C SER A 11 -8.94 -16.25 -28.24
N GLU A 12 -9.96 -15.41 -28.30
CA GLU A 12 -10.79 -15.15 -29.47
C GLU A 12 -10.02 -14.52 -30.65
N THR A 13 -8.94 -13.79 -30.40
CA THR A 13 -8.09 -13.21 -31.45
C THR A 13 -6.59 -13.55 -31.24
N PRO A 14 -6.15 -14.76 -31.66
CA PRO A 14 -4.78 -15.24 -31.44
C PRO A 14 -3.69 -14.36 -32.07
N GLU A 15 -3.98 -13.76 -33.23
CA GLU A 15 -3.05 -12.83 -33.89
C GLU A 15 -2.85 -11.54 -33.08
N ASN A 16 -3.92 -11.00 -32.50
CA ASN A 16 -3.86 -9.83 -31.65
C ASN A 16 -3.03 -10.11 -30.38
N ARG A 17 -3.34 -11.23 -29.71
CA ARG A 17 -2.63 -11.70 -28.52
C ARG A 17 -1.13 -11.81 -28.80
N SER A 18 -0.77 -12.53 -29.86
CA SER A 18 0.63 -12.72 -30.22
C SER A 18 1.30 -11.39 -30.58
N PHE A 19 0.60 -10.47 -31.26
CA PHE A 19 1.12 -9.16 -31.59
C PHE A 19 1.43 -8.32 -30.33
N ILE A 20 0.47 -8.20 -29.41
CA ILE A 20 0.62 -7.45 -28.15
C ILE A 20 1.70 -8.06 -27.28
N LYS A 21 1.67 -9.39 -27.06
CA LYS A 21 2.69 -10.11 -26.28
C LYS A 21 4.10 -9.83 -26.82
N ASN A 22 4.29 -9.95 -28.13
CA ASN A 22 5.58 -9.70 -28.76
C ASN A 22 6.02 -8.23 -28.69
N ALA A 23 5.09 -7.28 -28.68
CA ALA A 23 5.40 -5.87 -28.48
C ALA A 23 5.82 -5.62 -27.02
N LEU A 24 5.07 -6.16 -26.06
CA LEU A 24 5.37 -6.04 -24.64
C LEU A 24 6.74 -6.65 -24.31
N GLU A 25 7.03 -7.88 -24.75
CA GLU A 25 8.36 -8.50 -24.59
C GLU A 25 9.50 -7.64 -25.17
N LYS A 26 9.27 -6.97 -26.32
CA LYS A 26 10.26 -6.06 -26.92
C LYS A 26 10.40 -4.77 -26.10
N ALA A 27 9.31 -4.22 -25.57
CA ALA A 27 9.33 -3.05 -24.68
C ALA A 27 10.12 -3.35 -23.39
N LEU A 28 9.86 -4.49 -22.74
CA LEU A 28 10.60 -4.91 -21.54
C LEU A 28 12.09 -5.09 -21.81
N LYS A 29 12.45 -5.68 -22.96
CA LYS A 29 13.85 -5.80 -23.39
C LYS A 29 14.50 -4.45 -23.64
N ASN A 30 13.78 -3.48 -24.20
CA ASN A 30 14.31 -2.13 -24.43
C ASN A 30 14.60 -1.41 -23.11
N ILE A 31 13.67 -1.47 -22.15
CA ILE A 31 13.86 -0.89 -20.81
C ILE A 31 15.03 -1.54 -20.11
N TYR A 32 15.13 -2.87 -20.13
CA TYR A 32 16.23 -3.58 -19.49
C TYR A 32 17.62 -3.24 -20.09
N LYS A 33 17.67 -2.93 -21.39
CA LYS A 33 18.93 -2.51 -22.05
C LYS A 33 19.31 -1.07 -21.74
N ASP A 34 18.34 -0.25 -21.39
CA ASP A 34 18.58 1.15 -21.07
C ASP A 34 19.15 1.27 -19.66
N LYS A 35 20.44 1.60 -19.58
CA LYS A 35 21.18 1.69 -18.33
C LYS A 35 20.86 2.95 -17.52
N SER A 36 20.00 3.84 -18.02
CA SER A 36 19.54 5.00 -17.26
C SER A 36 18.62 4.61 -16.10
N TYR A 37 17.98 3.43 -16.18
CA TYR A 37 17.08 2.96 -15.13
C TYR A 37 17.85 2.07 -14.16
N ASP A 38 17.88 2.46 -12.89
CA ASP A 38 18.39 1.64 -11.79
C ASP A 38 17.39 0.54 -11.42
N LEU A 39 17.22 -0.41 -12.34
CA LEU A 39 16.46 -1.64 -12.11
C LEU A 39 17.44 -2.73 -11.69
N ASN A 40 17.56 -2.93 -10.38
CA ASN A 40 18.36 -4.02 -9.80
C ASN A 40 17.78 -5.42 -10.10
N GLU A 41 16.60 -5.49 -10.72
CA GLU A 41 15.85 -6.70 -10.99
C GLU A 41 15.40 -6.78 -12.45
N ARG A 42 15.33 -8.01 -12.98
CA ARG A 42 14.89 -8.27 -14.35
C ARG A 42 13.38 -8.13 -14.46
N LEU A 43 12.89 -7.46 -15.51
CA LEU A 43 11.47 -7.44 -15.87
C LEU A 43 11.08 -8.75 -16.55
N GLU A 44 10.06 -9.43 -16.03
CA GLU A 44 9.56 -10.70 -16.57
C GLU A 44 8.07 -10.63 -16.88
N LEU A 45 7.71 -11.14 -18.06
CA LEU A 45 6.32 -11.23 -18.49
C LEU A 45 5.70 -12.54 -17.98
N ASP A 46 4.66 -12.41 -17.18
CA ASP A 46 3.86 -13.50 -16.64
C ASP A 46 2.43 -13.47 -17.21
N HIS A 47 1.75 -14.62 -17.21
CA HIS A 47 0.37 -14.78 -17.66
C HIS A 47 -0.19 -16.14 -17.20
N ASP A 48 -1.52 -16.28 -17.21
CA ASP A 48 -2.25 -17.52 -16.91
C ASP A 48 -1.70 -18.24 -15.66
N THR A 49 -1.50 -19.55 -15.75
CA THR A 49 -0.85 -20.41 -14.74
C THR A 49 0.61 -20.74 -15.09
N LYS A 50 1.26 -19.93 -15.94
CA LYS A 50 2.64 -20.15 -16.40
C LYS A 50 3.60 -20.38 -15.22
N ASP A 51 4.52 -21.33 -15.35
CA ASP A 51 5.55 -21.65 -14.34
C ASP A 51 4.98 -22.11 -12.97
N ILE A 52 3.70 -22.51 -12.89
CA ILE A 52 3.08 -23.10 -11.69
C ILE A 52 3.02 -24.63 -11.84
N PRO A 53 3.57 -25.41 -10.88
CA PRO A 53 3.59 -26.87 -10.97
C PRO A 53 2.24 -27.51 -10.66
N GLY A 54 1.98 -28.68 -11.26
CA GLY A 54 0.85 -29.54 -10.92
C GLY A 54 -0.48 -29.10 -11.55
N ILE A 55 -1.58 -29.33 -10.82
CA ILE A 55 -2.96 -28.98 -11.23
C ILE A 55 -3.45 -27.87 -10.28
N PRO A 56 -3.03 -26.62 -10.48
CA PRO A 56 -3.43 -25.54 -9.60
C PRO A 56 -4.90 -25.18 -9.80
N ASN A 57 -5.52 -24.57 -8.78
CA ASN A 57 -6.75 -23.84 -9.00
C ASN A 57 -6.45 -22.64 -9.89
N ILE A 58 -6.97 -22.65 -11.12
CA ILE A 58 -6.66 -21.66 -12.16
C ILE A 58 -7.01 -20.24 -11.69
N THR A 59 -8.21 -20.04 -11.15
CA THR A 59 -8.72 -18.74 -10.73
C THR A 59 -7.89 -18.15 -9.59
N ASP A 60 -7.69 -18.94 -8.53
CA ASP A 60 -6.91 -18.50 -7.35
C ASP A 60 -5.46 -18.17 -7.74
N THR A 61 -4.90 -18.95 -8.66
CA THR A 61 -3.53 -18.75 -9.16
C THR A 61 -3.41 -17.45 -9.94
N ILE A 62 -4.35 -17.18 -10.85
CA ILE A 62 -4.36 -15.94 -11.64
C ILE A 62 -4.51 -14.73 -10.70
N PHE A 63 -5.47 -14.76 -9.77
CA PHE A 63 -5.65 -13.65 -8.83
C PHE A 63 -4.46 -13.46 -7.89
N SER A 64 -3.82 -14.55 -7.43
CA SER A 64 -2.58 -14.47 -6.67
C SER A 64 -1.45 -13.83 -7.48
N LYS A 65 -1.27 -14.22 -8.75
CA LYS A 65 -0.27 -13.61 -9.63
C LYS A 65 -0.56 -12.14 -9.91
N ILE A 66 -1.82 -11.77 -10.13
CA ILE A 66 -2.22 -10.37 -10.29
C ILE A 66 -1.90 -9.57 -9.02
N THR A 67 -2.23 -10.09 -7.83
CA THR A 67 -1.94 -9.43 -6.55
C THR A 67 -0.45 -9.17 -6.34
N ASN A 68 0.40 -10.07 -6.82
CA ASN A 68 1.84 -10.04 -6.59
C ASN A 68 2.65 -9.39 -7.73
N CYS A 69 2.04 -9.05 -8.86
CA CYS A 69 2.73 -8.39 -9.96
C CYS A 69 2.94 -6.89 -9.68
N ARG A 70 3.93 -6.28 -10.34
CA ARG A 70 4.22 -4.84 -10.19
C ARG A 70 3.42 -3.98 -11.15
N VAL A 71 3.13 -4.52 -12.33
CA VAL A 71 2.35 -3.88 -13.38
C VAL A 71 1.41 -4.92 -13.99
N PHE A 72 0.15 -4.54 -14.16
CA PHE A 72 -0.86 -5.33 -14.85
C PHE A 72 -1.16 -4.72 -16.22
N VAL A 73 -1.15 -5.54 -17.28
CA VAL A 73 -1.43 -5.13 -18.65
C VAL A 73 -2.64 -5.91 -19.17
N ALA A 74 -3.67 -5.22 -19.65
CA ALA A 74 -4.89 -5.85 -20.18
C ALA A 74 -5.11 -5.57 -21.67
N ASP A 75 -5.37 -6.63 -22.43
CA ASP A 75 -5.89 -6.54 -23.80
C ASP A 75 -7.42 -6.38 -23.80
N LEU A 76 -7.90 -5.14 -23.90
CA LEU A 76 -9.32 -4.79 -23.96
C LEU A 76 -9.87 -4.76 -25.40
N SER A 77 -9.17 -5.38 -26.35
CA SER A 77 -9.69 -5.52 -27.71
C SER A 77 -11.03 -6.26 -27.69
N LEU A 78 -11.99 -5.75 -28.48
CA LEU A 78 -13.36 -6.25 -28.47
C LEU A 78 -13.44 -7.61 -29.14
N THR A 79 -14.16 -8.54 -28.52
CA THR A 79 -14.24 -9.95 -28.98
C THR A 79 -15.64 -10.37 -29.39
N SER A 80 -16.67 -9.65 -28.92
CA SER A 80 -18.06 -10.03 -29.12
C SER A 80 -18.94 -8.83 -29.46
N THR A 81 -20.02 -9.10 -30.19
CA THR A 81 -21.11 -8.15 -30.47
C THR A 81 -22.40 -8.66 -29.83
N SER A 82 -23.26 -7.75 -29.36
CA SER A 82 -24.60 -8.13 -28.90
C SER A 82 -25.50 -8.52 -30.07
N ASP A 83 -26.25 -9.61 -29.92
CA ASP A 83 -27.28 -10.03 -30.88
C ASP A 83 -28.43 -9.02 -30.99
N PHE A 84 -28.75 -8.33 -29.90
CA PHE A 84 -29.83 -7.31 -29.83
C PHE A 84 -29.39 -5.94 -30.31
N ASN A 85 -28.09 -5.63 -30.17
CA ASN A 85 -27.52 -4.42 -30.71
C ASN A 85 -26.13 -4.70 -31.28
N LYS A 86 -26.04 -4.90 -32.59
CA LYS A 86 -24.78 -5.21 -33.28
C LYS A 86 -23.73 -4.10 -33.16
N SER A 87 -24.11 -2.87 -32.80
CA SER A 87 -23.15 -1.79 -32.51
C SER A 87 -22.57 -1.83 -31.10
N ARG A 88 -23.12 -2.68 -30.21
CA ARG A 88 -22.60 -2.86 -28.86
C ARG A 88 -21.59 -4.00 -28.86
N HIS A 89 -20.33 -3.63 -28.79
CA HIS A 89 -19.20 -4.54 -28.68
C HIS A 89 -18.77 -4.69 -27.22
N CYS A 90 -18.25 -5.87 -26.87
CA CYS A 90 -17.73 -6.15 -25.53
C CYS A 90 -16.33 -6.76 -25.62
N ALA A 91 -15.45 -6.33 -24.71
CA ALA A 91 -14.19 -7.01 -24.43
C ALA A 91 -14.45 -8.36 -23.74
N ASN A 92 -13.42 -9.22 -23.71
CA ASN A 92 -13.52 -10.53 -23.08
C ASN A 92 -13.88 -10.40 -21.57
N PRO A 93 -14.93 -11.10 -21.08
CA PRO A 93 -15.36 -11.01 -19.69
C PRO A 93 -14.29 -11.39 -18.65
N ASN A 94 -13.44 -12.38 -18.95
CA ASN A 94 -12.37 -12.80 -18.04
C ASN A 94 -11.33 -11.69 -17.89
N VAL A 95 -10.91 -11.07 -19.01
CA VAL A 95 -9.99 -9.93 -18.98
C VAL A 95 -10.61 -8.76 -18.20
N LEU A 96 -11.92 -8.52 -18.34
CA LEU A 96 -12.61 -7.47 -17.58
C LEU A 96 -12.66 -7.77 -16.06
N ILE A 97 -12.91 -9.02 -15.67
CA ILE A 97 -12.89 -9.44 -14.26
C ILE A 97 -11.48 -9.29 -13.69
N GLU A 98 -10.46 -9.76 -14.40
CA GLU A 98 -9.05 -9.62 -14.01
C GLU A 98 -8.64 -8.15 -13.91
N THR A 99 -9.09 -7.30 -14.83
CA THR A 99 -8.85 -5.85 -14.80
C THR A 99 -9.50 -5.20 -13.57
N GLY A 100 -10.75 -5.56 -13.26
CA GLY A 100 -11.44 -5.10 -12.05
C GLY A 100 -10.74 -5.54 -10.77
N TYR A 101 -10.26 -6.79 -10.73
CA TYR A 101 -9.48 -7.31 -9.62
C TYR A 101 -8.14 -6.59 -9.48
N ALA A 102 -7.41 -6.37 -10.57
CA ALA A 102 -6.16 -5.62 -10.59
C ALA A 102 -6.34 -4.17 -10.11
N LEU A 103 -7.42 -3.49 -10.52
CA LEU A 103 -7.77 -2.14 -10.04
C LEU A 103 -7.90 -2.11 -8.51
N SER A 104 -8.54 -3.12 -7.94
CA SER A 104 -8.72 -3.26 -6.49
C SER A 104 -7.41 -3.61 -5.76
N ALA A 105 -6.64 -4.56 -6.30
CA ALA A 105 -5.47 -5.14 -5.65
C ALA A 105 -4.19 -4.29 -5.80
N LEU A 106 -4.04 -3.59 -6.93
CA LEU A 106 -2.81 -2.89 -7.29
C LEU A 106 -2.96 -1.36 -7.33
N GLY A 107 -4.18 -0.85 -7.44
CA GLY A 107 -4.43 0.56 -7.70
C GLY A 107 -4.32 0.94 -9.18
N ASN A 108 -4.74 2.17 -9.49
CA ASN A 108 -4.83 2.66 -10.88
C ASN A 108 -3.46 2.87 -11.53
N GLU A 109 -2.46 3.25 -10.74
CA GLU A 109 -1.12 3.65 -11.16
C GLU A 109 -0.27 2.48 -11.67
N ARG A 110 -0.72 1.24 -11.46
CA ARG A 110 -0.02 0.01 -11.85
C ARG A 110 -0.63 -0.67 -13.07
N ILE A 111 -1.58 -0.03 -13.75
CA ILE A 111 -2.38 -0.65 -14.81
C ILE A 111 -2.11 0.01 -16.17
N ILE A 112 -1.88 -0.82 -17.18
CA ILE A 112 -1.78 -0.42 -18.59
C ILE A 112 -2.88 -1.13 -19.36
N LEU A 113 -3.73 -0.34 -20.02
CA LEU A 113 -4.76 -0.87 -20.92
C LEU A 113 -4.27 -0.77 -22.35
N VAL A 114 -4.51 -1.81 -23.15
CA VAL A 114 -4.14 -1.87 -24.58
C VAL A 114 -5.37 -2.30 -25.37
N MET A 115 -5.57 -1.72 -26.55
CA MET A 115 -6.73 -2.03 -27.40
C MET A 115 -6.40 -1.95 -28.88
N ASN A 116 -6.79 -2.97 -29.64
CA ASN A 116 -6.74 -2.95 -31.10
C ASN A 116 -8.03 -2.35 -31.68
N GLU A 117 -7.89 -1.20 -32.33
CA GLU A 117 -8.98 -0.43 -32.92
C GLU A 117 -9.57 -1.06 -34.19
N GLU A 118 -8.98 -2.14 -34.71
CA GLU A 118 -9.61 -2.95 -35.75
C GLU A 118 -10.95 -3.51 -35.28
N PHE A 119 -11.06 -3.87 -34.01
CA PHE A 119 -12.27 -4.47 -33.43
C PHE A 119 -13.25 -3.45 -32.86
N GLY A 120 -12.87 -2.16 -32.86
CA GLY A 120 -13.68 -1.05 -32.36
C GLY A 120 -12.85 -0.02 -31.60
N VAL A 121 -13.29 1.24 -31.60
CA VAL A 121 -12.60 2.33 -30.91
C VAL A 121 -13.01 2.39 -29.44
N PRO A 122 -12.10 2.76 -28.51
CA PRO A 122 -12.46 2.79 -27.10
C PRO A 122 -13.57 3.81 -26.79
N LYS A 123 -13.74 4.86 -27.61
CA LYS A 123 -14.61 6.02 -27.30
C LYS A 123 -16.06 5.63 -27.01
N GLU A 124 -16.50 4.57 -27.65
CA GLU A 124 -17.88 4.11 -27.65
C GLU A 124 -18.04 2.76 -26.93
N ASN A 125 -16.93 2.06 -26.66
CA ASN A 125 -16.95 0.65 -26.30
C ASN A 125 -16.26 0.32 -24.99
N ILE A 126 -15.52 1.24 -24.38
CA ILE A 126 -14.91 0.98 -23.08
C ILE A 126 -16.02 0.93 -22.00
N PRO A 127 -16.01 -0.08 -21.10
CA PRO A 127 -16.98 -0.17 -20.01
C PRO A 127 -17.04 1.10 -19.18
N PHE A 128 -18.23 1.49 -18.71
CA PHE A 128 -18.43 2.74 -17.98
C PHE A 128 -17.52 2.86 -16.74
N ASN A 129 -17.20 1.73 -16.08
CA ASN A 129 -16.29 1.68 -14.94
C ASN A 129 -14.87 2.16 -15.25
N LEU A 130 -14.45 2.13 -16.52
CA LEU A 130 -13.11 2.53 -16.97
C LEU A 130 -13.10 3.89 -17.67
N GLN A 131 -14.25 4.53 -17.88
CA GLN A 131 -14.35 5.79 -18.64
C GLN A 131 -13.74 6.99 -17.90
N SER A 132 -13.66 6.94 -16.57
CA SER A 132 -13.01 7.97 -15.75
C SER A 132 -11.50 7.77 -15.61
N ASN A 133 -10.96 6.66 -16.14
CA ASN A 133 -9.52 6.35 -16.12
C ASN A 133 -8.82 6.84 -17.38
N ARG A 134 -7.48 6.72 -17.40
CA ARG A 134 -6.67 6.97 -18.60
C ARG A 134 -7.07 6.01 -19.72
N TRP A 135 -7.18 6.54 -20.93
CA TRP A 135 -7.53 5.79 -22.13
C TRP A 135 -6.50 4.70 -22.47
N PRO A 136 -6.92 3.57 -23.08
CA PRO A 136 -6.00 2.53 -23.52
C PRO A 136 -4.98 3.03 -24.54
N ILE A 137 -3.79 2.42 -24.54
CA ILE A 137 -2.84 2.53 -25.65
C ILE A 137 -3.47 1.82 -26.85
N THR A 138 -3.72 2.57 -27.93
CA THR A 138 -4.38 2.05 -29.11
C THR A 138 -3.41 1.77 -30.25
N PHE A 139 -3.71 0.72 -31.00
CA PHE A 139 -3.11 0.44 -32.30
C PHE A 139 -4.19 -0.11 -33.23
N ARG A 140 -3.96 -0.12 -34.54
CA ARG A 140 -4.85 -0.79 -35.50
C ARG A 140 -4.07 -1.82 -36.27
N LEU A 141 -4.46 -3.09 -36.16
CA LEU A 141 -3.89 -4.19 -36.92
C LEU A 141 -5.01 -5.01 -37.56
N ALA A 142 -5.17 -4.83 -38.88
CA ALA A 142 -6.10 -5.60 -39.70
C ALA A 142 -5.47 -6.94 -40.15
N SER A 143 -6.29 -7.97 -40.40
CA SER A 143 -5.81 -9.32 -40.76
C SER A 143 -4.99 -9.38 -42.04
N ASN A 144 -5.19 -8.44 -42.97
CA ASN A 144 -4.51 -8.35 -44.26
C ASN A 144 -3.36 -7.33 -44.31
N THR A 145 -2.91 -6.85 -43.14
CA THR A 145 -1.81 -5.88 -43.05
C THR A 145 -0.51 -6.49 -43.58
N ASP A 146 0.19 -5.78 -44.48
CA ASP A 146 1.48 -6.23 -45.01
C ASP A 146 2.60 -6.22 -43.94
N SER A 147 3.69 -6.93 -44.24
CA SER A 147 4.80 -7.13 -43.28
C SER A 147 5.48 -5.82 -42.85
N GLU A 148 5.65 -4.86 -43.76
CA GLU A 148 6.33 -3.60 -43.47
C GLU A 148 5.45 -2.72 -42.58
N THR A 149 4.17 -2.57 -42.92
CA THR A 149 3.20 -1.84 -42.11
C THR A 149 3.01 -2.49 -40.74
N ARG A 150 2.92 -3.82 -40.67
CA ARG A 150 2.83 -4.57 -39.40
C ARG A 150 4.03 -4.30 -38.50
N LYS A 151 5.25 -4.19 -39.07
CA LYS A 151 6.47 -3.84 -38.34
C LYS A 151 6.39 -2.41 -37.79
N LEU A 152 5.96 -1.44 -38.60
CA LEU A 152 5.81 -0.04 -38.18
C LEU A 152 4.80 0.12 -37.04
N ILE A 153 3.63 -0.54 -37.14
CA ILE A 153 2.60 -0.54 -36.08
C ILE A 153 3.20 -1.12 -34.79
N LYS A 154 3.96 -2.23 -34.91
CA LYS A 154 4.59 -2.86 -33.74
C LYS A 154 5.63 -1.94 -33.11
N GLU A 155 6.46 -1.26 -33.90
CA GLU A 155 7.47 -0.33 -33.39
C GLU A 155 6.84 0.87 -32.68
N LYS A 156 5.72 1.38 -33.20
CA LYS A 156 4.92 2.39 -32.53
C LYS A 156 4.38 1.88 -31.19
N LEU A 157 3.70 0.73 -31.17
CA LEU A 157 3.17 0.13 -29.95
C LEU A 157 4.26 -0.13 -28.90
N VAL A 158 5.43 -0.58 -29.32
CA VAL A 158 6.60 -0.75 -28.42
C VAL A 158 7.02 0.59 -27.83
N THR A 159 7.05 1.66 -28.63
CA THR A 159 7.43 2.99 -28.16
C THR A 159 6.44 3.50 -27.11
N ASP A 160 5.14 3.33 -27.35
CA ASP A 160 4.08 3.75 -26.43
C ASP A 160 4.12 2.95 -25.11
N LEU A 161 4.35 1.63 -25.19
CA LEU A 161 4.53 0.77 -24.01
C LEU A 161 5.77 1.13 -23.21
N VAL A 162 6.91 1.39 -23.88
CA VAL A 162 8.13 1.85 -23.21
C VAL A 162 7.87 3.17 -22.49
N SER A 163 7.23 4.14 -23.16
CA SER A 163 6.90 5.43 -22.55
C SER A 163 6.02 5.27 -21.30
N ALA A 164 4.98 4.43 -21.36
CA ALA A 164 4.12 4.16 -20.20
C ALA A 164 4.89 3.54 -19.02
N LEU A 165 5.72 2.54 -19.30
CA LEU A 165 6.53 1.86 -18.28
C LEU A 165 7.63 2.78 -17.72
N THR A 166 8.27 3.61 -18.54
CA THR A 166 9.26 4.61 -18.10
C THR A 166 8.64 5.57 -17.08
N VAL A 167 7.45 6.10 -17.35
CA VAL A 167 6.75 6.96 -16.40
C VAL A 167 6.51 6.24 -15.06
N MET A 168 6.12 4.95 -15.11
CA MET A 168 5.95 4.14 -13.89
C MET A 168 7.28 3.95 -13.14
N ILE A 169 8.40 3.76 -13.84
CA ILE A 169 9.74 3.63 -13.25
C ILE A 169 10.16 4.93 -12.57
N GLU A 170 9.97 6.07 -13.23
CA GLU A 170 10.31 7.40 -12.69
C GLU A 170 9.54 7.72 -11.41
N HIS A 171 8.31 7.19 -11.27
CA HIS A 171 7.49 7.34 -10.06
C HIS A 171 7.75 6.25 -9.00
N GLY A 172 8.75 5.39 -9.18
CA GLY A 172 9.10 4.36 -8.20
C GLY A 172 8.12 3.18 -8.12
N ILE A 173 7.20 3.04 -9.09
CA ILE A 173 6.16 2.01 -9.08
C ILE A 173 6.78 0.62 -9.19
N LEU A 174 7.78 0.44 -10.05
CA LEU A 174 8.37 -0.88 -10.27
C LEU A 174 9.28 -1.32 -9.11
N GLN A 175 9.79 -0.39 -8.31
CA GLN A 175 10.64 -0.64 -7.15
C GLN A 175 9.81 -0.93 -5.88
N SER A 176 8.62 -0.34 -5.76
CA SER A 176 7.70 -0.57 -4.65
C SER A 176 6.79 -1.78 -4.89
N SER A 177 6.60 -2.63 -3.87
CA SER A 177 5.52 -3.63 -3.90
C SER A 177 4.16 -2.93 -3.85
N PRO A 178 3.12 -3.50 -4.48
CA PRO A 178 1.76 -3.02 -4.28
C PRO A 178 1.38 -3.16 -2.81
N THR A 179 0.71 -2.16 -2.24
CA THR A 179 0.04 -2.35 -0.95
C THR A 179 -1.13 -3.29 -1.20
N THR A 180 -0.92 -4.59 -0.97
CA THR A 180 -1.98 -5.59 -1.22
C THR A 180 -3.18 -5.31 -0.32
N ILE A 181 -4.38 -5.74 -0.74
CA ILE A 181 -5.59 -5.70 0.11
C ILE A 181 -5.28 -6.35 1.46
N SER A 182 -4.58 -7.48 1.46
CA SER A 182 -4.15 -8.18 2.69
C SER A 182 -3.24 -7.34 3.57
N SER A 183 -2.28 -6.61 2.99
CA SER A 183 -1.40 -5.71 3.76
C SER A 183 -2.18 -4.56 4.40
N ARG A 184 -3.14 -3.99 3.65
CA ARG A 184 -4.02 -2.94 4.15
C ARG A 184 -4.93 -3.46 5.27
N GLU A 185 -5.50 -4.64 5.11
CA GLU A 185 -6.34 -5.29 6.13
C GLU A 185 -5.54 -5.60 7.39
N HIS A 186 -4.31 -6.10 7.26
CA HIS A 186 -3.40 -6.30 8.38
C HIS A 186 -3.13 -4.99 9.13
N ASP A 187 -2.71 -3.95 8.43
CA ASP A 187 -2.43 -2.64 9.03
C ASP A 187 -3.67 -2.04 9.68
N GLN A 188 -4.85 -2.27 9.11
CA GLN A 188 -6.12 -1.86 9.70
C GLN A 188 -6.43 -2.64 10.98
N GLN A 189 -6.15 -3.94 11.05
CA GLN A 189 -6.27 -4.71 12.29
C GLN A 189 -5.33 -4.20 13.38
N ILE A 190 -4.07 -3.90 13.04
CA ILE A 190 -3.11 -3.30 13.98
C ILE A 190 -3.60 -1.93 14.46
N PHE A 191 -4.08 -1.08 13.54
CA PHE A 191 -4.61 0.23 13.90
C PHE A 191 -5.85 0.14 14.80
N ASN A 192 -6.79 -0.76 14.51
CA ASN A 192 -7.95 -1.01 15.36
C ASN A 192 -7.50 -1.45 16.76
N LYS A 193 -6.50 -2.32 16.83
CA LYS A 193 -5.97 -2.80 18.10
C LYS A 193 -5.27 -1.69 18.88
N LEU A 194 -4.56 -0.79 18.21
CA LEU A 194 -3.98 0.41 18.82
C LEU A 194 -5.07 1.25 19.47
N GLN A 195 -6.16 1.54 18.76
CA GLN A 195 -7.23 2.38 19.29
C GLN A 195 -7.98 1.73 20.46
N ILE A 196 -8.05 0.40 20.53
CA ILE A 196 -8.61 -0.31 21.68
C ILE A 196 -7.67 -0.24 22.88
N ASP A 197 -6.37 -0.46 22.66
CA ASP A 197 -5.39 -0.56 23.75
C ASP A 197 -4.94 0.82 24.28
N ILE A 198 -4.97 1.85 23.43
CA ILE A 198 -4.68 3.25 23.79
C ILE A 198 -5.67 4.21 23.11
N PRO A 199 -6.92 4.27 23.60
CA PRO A 199 -7.95 5.11 22.99
C PRO A 199 -7.62 6.60 23.13
N TYR A 200 -8.10 7.41 22.19
CA TYR A 200 -7.79 8.84 22.11
C TYR A 200 -8.26 9.63 23.35
N ASP A 201 -9.34 9.18 23.98
CA ASP A 201 -9.90 9.68 25.24
C ASP A 201 -9.50 8.82 26.45
N GLY A 202 -8.57 7.88 26.26
CA GLY A 202 -8.05 7.00 27.29
C GLY A 202 -7.12 7.70 28.29
N ARG A 203 -6.92 7.06 29.44
CA ARG A 203 -6.07 7.55 30.53
C ARG A 203 -4.65 7.90 30.07
N VAL A 204 -4.02 7.02 29.29
CA VAL A 204 -2.65 7.25 28.81
C VAL A 204 -2.56 8.50 27.93
N VAL A 205 -3.48 8.67 26.98
CA VAL A 205 -3.46 9.83 26.07
C VAL A 205 -3.77 11.12 26.84
N ARG A 206 -4.74 11.07 27.77
CA ARG A 206 -5.01 12.19 28.67
C ARG A 206 -3.79 12.54 29.51
N PHE A 207 -3.11 11.54 30.06
CA PHE A 207 -1.89 11.73 30.83
C PHE A 207 -0.83 12.49 30.03
N LEU A 208 -0.54 11.99 28.81
CA LEU A 208 0.46 12.59 27.94
C LEU A 208 0.10 14.01 27.48
N ARG A 209 -1.18 14.36 27.47
CA ARG A 209 -1.70 15.64 26.99
C ARG A 209 -1.84 16.70 28.09
N GLU A 210 -2.26 16.29 29.28
CA GLU A 210 -2.81 17.21 30.29
C GLU A 210 -2.10 17.15 31.64
N GLU A 211 -1.48 16.03 31.99
CA GLU A 211 -0.96 15.84 33.35
C GLU A 211 0.39 16.56 33.53
N ASP A 212 0.51 17.24 34.66
CA ASP A 212 1.77 17.86 35.10
C ASP A 212 2.43 16.94 36.12
N CYS A 213 3.62 16.44 35.78
CA CYS A 213 4.42 15.56 36.62
C CYS A 213 4.88 16.21 37.95
N LYS A 214 4.67 17.51 38.14
CA LYS A 214 4.88 18.21 39.43
C LYS A 214 3.74 17.96 40.42
N ASN A 215 2.57 17.53 39.96
CA ASN A 215 1.43 17.22 40.82
C ASN A 215 1.46 15.76 41.28
N THR A 216 0.58 15.44 42.23
CA THR A 216 0.26 14.06 42.58
C THR A 216 -0.37 13.34 41.39
N LEU A 217 0.15 12.15 41.06
CA LEU A 217 -0.25 11.30 39.95
C LEU A 217 -1.05 10.09 40.46
N PHE A 218 -1.95 9.56 39.64
CA PHE A 218 -2.60 8.29 39.94
C PHE A 218 -1.69 7.13 39.55
N THR A 219 -1.38 6.23 40.50
CA THR A 219 -0.57 5.03 40.26
C THR A 219 -1.14 4.18 39.12
N GLN A 220 -2.47 4.16 38.95
CA GLN A 220 -3.11 3.45 37.85
C GLN A 220 -2.66 3.96 36.47
N ASP A 221 -2.47 5.27 36.29
CA ASP A 221 -2.10 5.83 34.98
C ASP A 221 -0.67 5.39 34.59
N LEU A 222 0.23 5.28 35.57
CA LEU A 222 1.58 4.72 35.39
C LEU A 222 1.52 3.24 34.97
N HIS A 223 0.64 2.46 35.60
CA HIS A 223 0.44 1.05 35.25
C HIS A 223 -0.13 0.86 33.85
N GLU A 224 -1.07 1.69 33.40
CA GLU A 224 -1.59 1.64 32.03
C GLU A 224 -0.48 1.88 30.99
N ILE A 225 0.38 2.87 31.23
CA ILE A 225 1.55 3.14 30.37
C ILE A 225 2.49 1.92 30.34
N TYR A 226 2.80 1.37 31.51
CA TYR A 226 3.66 0.19 31.64
C TYR A 226 3.10 -1.02 30.89
N ASN A 227 1.82 -1.31 31.08
CA ASN A 227 1.14 -2.44 30.46
C ASN A 227 1.10 -2.30 28.94
N PHE A 228 0.78 -1.11 28.43
CA PHE A 228 0.77 -0.83 27.00
C PHE A 228 2.14 -1.07 26.37
N VAL A 229 3.20 -0.48 26.94
CA VAL A 229 4.57 -0.60 26.40
C VAL A 229 5.02 -2.05 26.35
N ASN A 230 4.80 -2.83 27.41
CA ASN A 230 5.20 -4.24 27.43
C ASN A 230 4.41 -5.09 26.44
N LYS A 231 3.14 -4.74 26.23
CA LYS A 231 2.29 -5.43 25.25
C LYS A 231 2.68 -5.11 23.81
N TRP A 232 3.05 -3.88 23.51
CA TRP A 232 3.26 -3.38 22.14
C TRP A 232 4.70 -3.47 21.63
N ASN A 233 5.67 -3.75 22.52
CA ASN A 233 7.08 -3.90 22.16
C ASN A 233 7.43 -5.30 21.63
N ASN A 234 6.79 -5.72 20.53
CA ASN A 234 7.09 -6.96 19.83
C ASN A 234 6.60 -6.92 18.36
N PRO A 235 7.06 -7.86 17.51
CA PRO A 235 6.74 -7.86 16.08
C PRO A 235 5.26 -8.06 15.72
N HIS A 236 4.41 -8.54 16.64
CA HIS A 236 2.99 -8.80 16.35
C HIS A 236 2.20 -7.51 16.09
N PHE A 237 2.70 -6.36 16.55
CA PHE A 237 2.06 -5.05 16.43
C PHE A 237 2.76 -4.14 15.42
N GLU A 238 3.57 -4.70 14.53
CA GLU A 238 4.24 -3.95 13.45
C GLU A 238 3.29 -3.72 12.28
N PHE A 239 3.35 -2.50 11.73
CA PHE A 239 2.70 -2.18 10.45
C PHE A 239 3.56 -2.68 9.29
N LEU A 240 2.90 -3.10 8.22
CA LEU A 240 3.52 -3.43 6.94
C LEU A 240 3.79 -2.16 6.11
N ASP A 241 2.97 -1.11 6.23
CA ASP A 241 3.32 0.23 5.72
C ASP A 241 4.53 0.78 6.48
N SER A 242 5.66 0.84 5.79
CA SER A 242 6.94 1.32 6.34
C SER A 242 6.91 2.72 6.95
N VAL A 243 6.03 3.61 6.48
CA VAL A 243 5.89 4.97 7.02
C VAL A 243 5.16 4.91 8.36
N LEU A 244 4.05 4.16 8.43
CA LEU A 244 3.31 3.94 9.68
C LEU A 244 4.18 3.22 10.71
N GLU A 245 4.94 2.20 10.29
CA GLU A 245 5.81 1.45 11.19
C GLU A 245 6.92 2.34 11.76
N LYS A 246 7.53 3.19 10.93
CA LYS A 246 8.54 4.15 11.42
C LYS A 246 7.96 5.09 12.48
N GLN A 247 6.75 5.61 12.26
CA GLN A 247 6.06 6.47 13.23
C GLN A 247 5.71 5.72 14.52
N ARG A 248 5.20 4.48 14.40
CA ARG A 248 4.91 3.60 15.55
C ARG A 248 6.17 3.34 16.37
N GLN A 249 7.28 3.00 15.73
CA GLN A 249 8.57 2.76 16.39
C GLN A 249 9.09 4.01 17.11
N GLU A 250 9.02 5.18 16.47
CA GLU A 250 9.43 6.43 17.10
C GLU A 250 8.57 6.74 18.33
N PHE A 251 7.24 6.65 18.20
CA PHE A 251 6.30 6.80 19.32
C PHE A 251 6.62 5.84 20.47
N LEU A 252 6.75 4.53 20.17
CA LEU A 252 6.97 3.51 21.19
C LEU A 252 8.34 3.67 21.88
N THR A 253 9.37 4.06 21.13
CA THR A 253 10.71 4.31 21.67
C THR A 253 10.69 5.46 22.68
N GLN A 254 10.04 6.58 22.33
CA GLN A 254 9.91 7.71 23.25
C GLN A 254 9.06 7.34 24.47
N LEU A 255 7.99 6.55 24.28
CA LEU A 255 7.14 6.10 25.38
C LEU A 255 7.87 5.12 26.32
N ILE A 256 8.75 4.26 25.81
CA ILE A 256 9.62 3.40 26.62
C ILE A 256 10.55 4.23 27.50
N ILE A 257 11.21 5.24 26.92
CA ILE A 257 12.09 6.16 27.66
C ILE A 257 11.28 6.85 28.75
N PHE A 258 10.14 7.44 28.39
CA PHE A 258 9.24 8.11 29.31
C PHE A 258 8.80 7.21 30.46
N LYS A 259 8.33 5.99 30.15
CA LYS A 259 7.94 4.99 31.17
C LYS A 259 9.10 4.69 32.12
N ASN A 260 10.31 4.47 31.62
CA ASN A 260 11.47 4.15 32.46
C ASN A 260 11.83 5.32 33.38
N GLU A 261 11.88 6.54 32.84
CA GLU A 261 12.18 7.74 33.60
C GLU A 261 11.09 8.06 34.63
N LEU A 262 9.83 7.89 34.27
CA LEU A 262 8.70 8.10 35.18
C LEU A 262 8.81 7.16 36.38
N PHE A 263 8.93 5.85 36.14
CA PHE A 263 9.03 4.85 37.22
C PHE A 263 10.29 5.01 38.08
N ALA A 264 11.40 5.44 37.50
CA ALA A 264 12.64 5.68 38.25
C ALA A 264 12.55 6.90 39.19
N ASN A 265 11.61 7.81 38.93
CA ASN A 265 11.50 9.09 39.61
C ASN A 265 10.14 9.32 40.29
N THR A 266 9.27 8.29 40.37
CA THR A 266 7.99 8.36 41.10
C THR A 266 7.99 7.42 42.30
N TRP A 267 7.47 7.89 43.43
CA TRP A 267 7.25 7.10 44.63
C TRP A 267 5.78 7.03 44.96
N THR A 268 5.34 5.85 45.38
CA THR A 268 3.99 5.66 45.92
C THR A 268 3.86 6.38 47.25
N ASN A 269 2.75 7.11 47.42
CA ASN A 269 2.46 7.83 48.63
C ASN A 269 2.22 6.83 49.79
N TYR A 270 2.83 7.12 50.95
CA TYR A 270 2.73 6.25 52.13
C TYR A 270 1.30 6.19 52.71
N HIS A 271 0.52 7.27 52.56
CA HIS A 271 -0.84 7.39 53.08
C HIS A 271 -1.92 6.89 52.11
N ASP A 272 -1.66 6.91 50.80
CA ASP A 272 -2.55 6.37 49.78
C ASP A 272 -1.77 5.70 48.65
N ILE A 273 -1.83 4.37 48.60
CA ILE A 273 -1.11 3.56 47.59
C ILE A 273 -1.56 3.84 46.15
N ASN A 274 -2.74 4.46 45.97
CA ASN A 274 -3.26 4.82 44.64
C ASN A 274 -2.66 6.11 44.10
N LEU A 275 -1.91 6.83 44.93
CA LEU A 275 -1.26 8.08 44.58
C LEU A 275 0.25 7.87 44.51
N SER A 276 0.86 8.47 43.50
CA SER A 276 2.30 8.53 43.30
C SER A 276 2.72 9.98 43.12
N SER A 277 3.94 10.32 43.51
CA SER A 277 4.49 11.65 43.27
C SER A 277 5.95 11.55 42.85
N MET A 278 6.39 12.53 42.06
CA MET A 278 7.82 12.76 41.83
C MET A 278 8.47 13.58 42.98
N GLU A 279 7.68 14.02 43.96
CA GLU A 279 8.13 14.74 45.15
C GLU A 279 8.27 13.81 46.36
N LEU A 280 9.29 14.08 47.20
CA LEU A 280 9.39 13.53 48.56
C LEU A 280 8.69 14.47 49.55
N PRO A 281 8.32 14.02 50.77
CA PRO A 281 7.71 14.91 51.77
C PRO A 281 8.65 16.08 52.13
N GLU A 282 8.04 17.27 52.13
CA GLU A 282 8.46 18.63 52.50
C GLU A 282 9.92 18.88 52.95
N ASP A 283 10.58 19.81 52.21
CA ASP A 283 11.64 20.75 52.65
C ASP A 283 12.88 20.85 51.73
N ASP A 284 12.72 20.94 50.39
CA ASP A 284 13.88 21.27 49.54
C ASP A 284 13.54 22.08 48.28
N PHE A 285 13.15 23.34 48.44
CA PHE A 285 13.01 24.28 47.33
C PHE A 285 14.37 24.48 46.62
N GLY A 286 14.54 23.85 45.45
CA GLY A 286 15.80 23.88 44.68
C GLY A 286 16.35 22.51 44.27
N HIS A 287 15.66 21.42 44.63
CA HIS A 287 16.10 20.07 44.29
C HIS A 287 16.16 19.85 42.75
N PRO A 288 17.19 19.16 42.20
CA PRO A 288 17.32 18.80 40.77
C PRO A 288 16.13 18.04 40.12
N ARG A 289 15.06 17.78 40.89
CA ARG A 289 13.89 17.01 40.47
C ARG A 289 12.78 17.88 39.86
N TRP A 290 12.69 19.19 40.12
CA TRP A 290 11.78 20.08 39.36
C TRP A 290 12.19 20.19 37.90
N GLU A 291 13.50 20.24 37.64
CA GLU A 291 14.05 20.16 36.28
C GLU A 291 13.64 18.84 35.63
N LYS A 292 13.71 17.73 36.38
CA LYS A 292 13.29 16.41 35.89
C LYS A 292 11.80 16.32 35.58
N ALA A 293 10.91 16.85 36.44
CA ALA A 293 9.48 16.88 36.17
C ALA A 293 9.15 17.73 34.92
N GLU A 294 9.87 18.85 34.72
CA GLU A 294 9.72 19.66 33.51
C GLU A 294 10.22 18.94 32.25
N GLU A 295 11.34 18.21 32.33
CA GLU A 295 11.81 17.32 31.25
C GLU A 295 10.76 16.26 30.91
N MET A 296 10.15 15.65 31.93
CA MET A 296 9.10 14.66 31.75
C MET A 296 7.86 15.25 31.06
N ASN A 297 7.40 16.44 31.46
CA ASN A 297 6.27 17.11 30.81
C ASN A 297 6.56 17.45 29.33
N LYS A 298 7.79 17.89 29.02
CA LYS A 298 8.23 18.13 27.64
C LYS A 298 8.23 16.84 26.82
N LEU A 299 8.71 15.75 27.41
CA LEU A 299 8.72 14.44 26.77
C LEU A 299 7.30 13.90 26.55
N ALA A 300 6.40 14.04 27.53
CA ALA A 300 4.98 13.68 27.42
C ALA A 300 4.31 14.43 26.25
N THR A 301 4.49 15.75 26.17
CA THR A 301 3.97 16.59 25.08
C THR A 301 4.48 16.12 23.71
N LYS A 302 5.78 15.81 23.61
CA LYS A 302 6.37 15.27 22.37
C LYS A 302 5.74 13.93 21.97
N ILE A 303 5.59 13.02 22.93
CA ILE A 303 4.98 11.70 22.71
C ILE A 303 3.53 11.84 22.26
N TYR A 304 2.76 12.74 22.87
CA TYR A 304 1.40 13.03 22.44
C TYR A 304 1.34 13.51 20.98
N GLY A 305 2.26 14.39 20.57
CA GLY A 305 2.38 14.82 19.17
C GLY A 305 2.69 13.68 18.20
N LEU A 306 3.59 12.75 18.59
CA LEU A 306 3.89 11.55 17.81
C LEU A 306 2.68 10.63 17.67
N TYR A 307 1.95 10.40 18.78
CA TYR A 307 0.71 9.64 18.78
C TYR A 307 -0.33 10.28 17.86
N GLU A 308 -0.56 11.59 17.97
CA GLU A 308 -1.54 12.29 17.15
C GLU A 308 -1.19 12.19 15.65
N SER A 309 0.08 12.38 15.30
CA SER A 309 0.56 12.23 13.92
C SER A 309 0.31 10.83 13.38
N LEU A 310 0.65 9.79 14.17
CA LEU A 310 0.44 8.39 13.80
C LEU A 310 -1.05 8.11 13.55
N ILE A 311 -1.94 8.52 14.46
CA ILE A 311 -3.39 8.31 14.31
C ILE A 311 -3.93 9.03 13.05
N ARG A 312 -3.47 10.26 12.78
CA ARG A 312 -3.88 11.01 11.58
C ARG A 312 -3.43 10.33 10.29
N ASP A 313 -2.21 9.82 10.25
CA ASP A 313 -1.68 9.16 9.06
C ASP A 313 -2.26 7.76 8.85
N CYS A 314 -2.54 7.00 9.92
CA CYS A 314 -3.34 5.78 9.84
C CYS A 314 -4.70 6.05 9.17
N LYS A 315 -5.44 7.07 9.65
CA LYS A 315 -6.74 7.44 9.05
C LYS A 315 -6.63 7.81 7.56
N ARG A 316 -5.54 8.45 7.15
CA ARG A 316 -5.31 8.85 5.75
C ARG A 316 -4.93 7.68 4.84
N ARG A 317 -4.04 6.79 5.31
CA ARG A 317 -3.42 5.73 4.50
C ARG A 317 -4.29 4.48 4.42
N ILE A 318 -4.81 4.03 5.55
CA ILE A 318 -5.53 2.75 5.65
C ILE A 318 -7.03 2.93 5.91
N GLY A 319 -7.44 4.14 6.33
CA GLY A 319 -8.84 4.50 6.58
C GLY A 319 -9.24 4.33 8.05
N THR A 320 -10.44 4.77 8.40
CA THR A 320 -10.99 4.55 9.74
C THR A 320 -11.45 3.09 9.88
N PRO A 321 -11.21 2.40 11.01
CA PRO A 321 -11.88 1.14 11.33
C PRO A 321 -13.37 1.21 11.00
N LEU A 322 -13.88 0.22 10.27
CA LEU A 322 -15.31 -0.07 10.32
C LEU A 322 -15.59 -0.63 11.72
N ILE A 323 -16.37 0.11 12.50
CA ILE A 323 -16.80 -0.28 13.86
C ILE A 323 -17.70 -1.51 13.78
#